data_AF-A0A6A5AU68-F1
#
_entry.id   AF-A0A6A5AU68-F1
#
_cell.length_a   1.000
_cell.length_b   1.000
_cell.length_c   1.000
_cell.angle_alpha   90.00
_cell.angle_beta   90.00
_cell.angle_gamma   90.00
#
_symmetry.space_group_name_H-M   'P 1'
#
loop_
_entity.id
_entity.type
_entity.pdbx_description
1 polymer ?
#
loop_
_entity_poly.entity_id
_entity_poly.type
_entity_poly.pdbx_seq_one_letter_code
_entity_poly.pdbx_strand_id
1 'polypeptide(L)'
;VIALTEHFCAVKFPALLASFPVVLKLLYDEDLVTEEIILAWTDDDYRKLHAHFQVTPTQAAALKKSLEPFVYWLQNAEEESDDE
;
A
#
# COMPACT_ATOMS: atom_id res chain seq x y z
N VAL A 1 9.69 3.48 -3.13
CA VAL A 1 9.27 4.04 -1.82
C VAL A 1 8.38 3.06 -1.05
N ILE A 2 7.38 2.42 -1.68
CA ILE A 2 6.46 1.49 -1.00
C ILE A 2 7.19 0.35 -0.24
N ALA A 3 8.17 -0.32 -0.84
CA ALA A 3 8.95 -1.37 -0.19
C ALA A 3 9.64 -0.92 1.13
N LEU A 4 10.14 0.33 1.13
CA LEU A 4 10.76 0.93 2.30
C LEU A 4 9.72 1.22 3.38
N THR A 5 8.58 1.80 3.01
CA THR A 5 7.47 2.08 3.93
C THR A 5 6.91 0.79 4.53
N GLU A 6 6.73 -0.25 3.71
CA GLU A 6 6.29 -1.56 4.15
C GLU A 6 7.25 -2.15 5.21
N HIS A 7 8.55 -2.17 4.92
CA HIS A 7 9.55 -2.65 5.86
C HIS A 7 9.57 -1.84 7.15
N PHE A 8 9.45 -0.52 7.03
CA PHE A 8 9.38 0.37 8.18
C PHE A 8 8.18 0.07 9.08
N CYS A 9 6.97 -0.04 8.51
CA CYS A 9 5.73 -0.26 9.27
C CYS A 9 5.58 -1.70 9.79
N ALA A 10 6.09 -2.71 9.08
CA ALA A 10 5.91 -4.11 9.47
C ALA A 10 7.09 -4.69 10.27
N VAL A 11 8.31 -4.24 10.00
CA VAL A 11 9.54 -4.82 10.59
C VAL A 11 10.15 -3.90 11.64
N LYS A 12 10.41 -2.64 11.29
CA LYS A 12 11.11 -1.71 12.20
C LYS A 12 10.21 -1.19 13.31
N PHE A 13 8.96 -0.86 12.98
CA PHE A 13 7.98 -0.33 13.91
C PHE A 13 6.63 -1.03 13.73
N PRO A 14 6.48 -2.31 14.16
CA PRO A 14 5.27 -3.11 13.93
C PRO A 14 3.97 -2.48 14.47
N ALA A 15 4.06 -1.58 15.45
CA ALA A 15 2.93 -0.80 15.96
C ALA A 15 2.32 0.13 14.89
N LEU A 16 3.06 0.45 13.82
CA LEU A 16 2.63 1.28 12.70
C LEU A 16 2.07 0.48 11.52
N LEU A 17 1.94 -0.84 11.63
CA LEU A 17 1.41 -1.68 10.55
C LEU A 17 0.03 -1.18 10.08
N ALA A 18 -0.85 -0.86 11.02
CA ALA A 18 -2.19 -0.32 10.72
C ALA A 18 -2.15 1.10 10.12
N SER A 19 -1.03 1.82 10.26
CA SER A 19 -0.83 3.14 9.66
C SER A 19 -0.28 3.06 8.23
N PHE A 20 0.07 1.88 7.74
CA PHE A 20 0.61 1.70 6.38
C PHE A 20 -0.27 2.32 5.27
N PRO A 21 -1.61 2.14 5.26
CA PRO A 21 -2.47 2.77 4.26
C PRO A 21 -2.44 4.30 4.35
N VAL A 22 -2.36 4.86 5.56
CA VAL A 22 -2.28 6.31 5.77
C VAL A 22 -0.99 6.86 5.19
N VAL A 23 0.13 6.16 5.39
CA VAL A 23 1.41 6.59 4.81
C VAL A 23 1.38 6.49 3.29
N LEU A 24 0.79 5.43 2.71
CA LEU A 24 0.66 5.35 1.25
C LEU A 24 -0.24 6.45 0.68
N LYS A 25 -1.32 6.80 1.37
CA LYS A 25 -2.16 7.93 0.99
C LYS A 25 -1.36 9.24 0.98
N LEU A 26 -0.59 9.53 2.03
CA LEU A 26 0.24 10.75 2.08
C LEU A 26 1.27 10.79 0.94
N LEU A 27 1.83 9.63 0.58
CA LEU A 27 2.77 9.56 -0.54
C LEU A 27 2.07 9.71 -1.90
N TYR A 28 0.81 9.27 -2.01
CA TYR A 28 -0.03 9.46 -3.19
C TYR A 28 -0.43 10.94 -3.35
N ASP A 29 -0.91 11.57 -2.26
CA ASP A 29 -1.35 12.98 -2.23
C ASP A 29 -0.20 13.96 -2.57
N GLU A 30 1.06 13.56 -2.35
CA GLU A 30 2.27 14.33 -2.67
C GLU A 30 2.92 13.93 -4.01
N ASP A 31 2.21 13.20 -4.88
CA ASP A 31 2.67 12.74 -6.20
C ASP A 31 3.96 11.87 -6.16
N LEU A 32 4.27 11.23 -5.03
CA LEU A 32 5.47 10.40 -4.86
C LEU A 32 5.24 8.94 -5.29
N VAL A 33 3.99 8.50 -5.33
CA VAL A 33 3.56 7.20 -5.87
C VAL A 33 2.23 7.35 -6.57
N THR A 34 2.15 6.79 -7.78
CA THR A 34 0.94 6.80 -8.58
C THR A 34 0.00 5.67 -8.18
N GLU A 35 -1.27 5.82 -8.54
CA GLU A 35 -2.29 4.79 -8.35
C GLU A 35 -1.86 3.44 -8.96
N GLU A 36 -1.40 3.44 -10.22
CA GLU A 36 -0.94 2.23 -10.91
C GLU A 36 0.09 1.44 -10.09
N ILE A 37 1.03 2.13 -9.45
CA ILE A 37 2.08 1.51 -8.65
C ILE A 37 1.53 0.97 -7.32
N ILE A 38 0.55 1.66 -6.72
CA ILE A 38 -0.11 1.20 -5.50
C ILE A 38 -0.95 -0.05 -5.81
N LEU A 39 -1.71 -0.03 -6.91
CA LEU A 39 -2.50 -1.19 -7.37
C LEU A 39 -1.59 -2.37 -7.71
N ALA A 40 -0.49 -2.15 -8.44
CA ALA A 40 0.50 -3.19 -8.71
C ALA A 40 1.09 -3.78 -7.42
N TRP A 41 1.25 -2.98 -6.36
CA TRP A 41 1.73 -3.47 -5.06
C TRP A 41 0.76 -4.41 -4.34
N THR A 42 -0.52 -4.42 -4.71
CA THR A 42 -1.50 -5.36 -4.16
C THR A 42 -1.39 -6.77 -4.74
N ASP A 43 -0.71 -6.90 -5.89
CA ASP A 43 -0.36 -8.19 -6.48
C ASP A 43 0.80 -8.83 -5.71
N ASP A 44 0.60 -10.09 -5.29
CA ASP A 44 1.53 -10.78 -4.41
C ASP A 44 2.87 -11.06 -5.12
N ASP A 45 2.86 -11.29 -6.43
CA ASP A 45 4.07 -11.64 -7.17
C ASP A 45 4.89 -10.40 -7.50
N TYR A 46 4.25 -9.31 -7.93
CA TYR A 46 4.89 -8.00 -8.07
C TYR A 46 5.52 -7.56 -6.76
N ARG A 47 4.77 -7.63 -5.65
CA ARG A 47 5.27 -7.28 -4.32
C ARG A 47 6.49 -8.12 -3.94
N LYS A 48 6.45 -9.45 -4.09
CA LYS A 48 7.58 -10.34 -3.72
C LYS A 48 8.88 -9.98 -4.45
N LEU A 49 8.80 -9.49 -5.69
CA LEU A 49 9.97 -9.08 -6.47
C LEU A 49 10.66 -7.82 -5.91
N HIS A 50 9.91 -6.97 -5.21
CA HIS A 50 10.38 -5.65 -4.77
C HIS A 50 10.44 -5.48 -3.25
N ALA A 51 9.74 -6.32 -2.48
CA ALA A 51 9.66 -6.25 -1.03
C ALA A 51 10.98 -6.65 -0.37
N HIS A 52 11.23 -6.10 0.81
CA HIS A 52 12.40 -6.48 1.60
C HIS A 52 12.25 -7.91 2.14
N PHE A 53 13.30 -8.73 2.07
CA PHE A 53 13.29 -10.15 2.46
C PHE A 53 12.89 -10.42 3.92
N GLN A 54 12.96 -9.40 4.79
CA GLN A 54 12.56 -9.50 6.19
C GLN A 54 11.04 -9.43 6.42
N VAL A 55 10.27 -9.02 5.41
CA VAL A 55 8.82 -8.97 5.52
C VAL A 55 8.26 -10.37 5.33
N THR A 56 7.72 -10.93 6.40
CA THR A 56 7.18 -12.30 6.41
C THR A 56 5.85 -12.39 5.65
N PRO A 57 5.44 -13.59 5.20
CA PRO A 57 4.11 -13.80 4.59
C PRO A 57 2.95 -13.38 5.49
N THR A 58 3.09 -13.53 6.81
CA THR A 58 2.06 -13.10 7.78
C THR A 58 1.94 -11.58 7.84
N GLN A 59 3.07 -10.86 7.87
CA GLN A 59 3.07 -9.39 7.82
C GLN A 59 2.53 -8.88 6.48
N ALA A 60 2.91 -9.52 5.37
CA ALA A 60 2.39 -9.24 4.04
C ALA A 60 0.86 -9.31 3.98
N ALA A 61 0.29 -10.41 4.48
CA ALA A 61 -1.16 -10.60 4.51
C ALA A 61 -1.86 -9.55 5.40
N ALA A 62 -1.27 -9.20 6.54
CA ALA A 62 -1.82 -8.17 7.42
C ALA A 62 -1.79 -6.77 6.78
N LEU A 63 -0.71 -6.41 6.08
CA LEU A 63 -0.59 -5.17 5.33
C LEU A 63 -1.60 -5.11 4.19
N LYS A 64 -1.70 -6.17 3.38
CA LYS A 64 -2.66 -6.27 2.28
C LYS A 64 -4.09 -6.09 2.79
N LYS A 65 -4.45 -6.75 3.89
CA LYS A 65 -5.76 -6.57 4.54
C LYS A 65 -5.98 -5.14 5.01
N SER A 66 -4.96 -4.50 5.60
CA SER A 66 -5.09 -3.09 6.03
C SER A 66 -5.29 -2.13 4.86
N LEU A 67 -4.78 -2.48 3.68
CA LEU A 67 -4.90 -1.68 2.46
C LEU A 67 -6.25 -1.79 1.75
N GLU A 68 -7.07 -2.80 2.04
CA GLU A 68 -8.35 -3.04 1.34
C GLU A 68 -9.22 -1.77 1.22
N PRO A 69 -9.46 -0.96 2.28
CA PRO A 69 -10.28 0.23 2.15
C PRO A 69 -9.64 1.32 1.28
N PHE A 70 -8.32 1.42 1.29
CA PHE A 70 -7.58 2.42 0.52
C PHE A 70 -7.53 2.06 -0.97
N VAL A 71 -7.33 0.77 -1.28
CA VAL A 71 -7.38 0.24 -2.64
C VAL A 71 -8.78 0.39 -3.23
N TYR A 72 -9.82 0.08 -2.43
CA TYR A 72 -11.19 0.32 -2.83
C TYR A 72 -11.45 1.79 -3.13
N TRP A 73 -11.01 2.70 -2.26
CA TRP A 73 -11.13 4.13 -2.51
C TRP A 73 -10.43 4.56 -3.81
N LEU A 74 -9.18 4.14 -4.05
CA LEU A 74 -8.45 4.46 -5.28
C LEU A 74 -9.24 4.04 -6.54
N GLN A 75 -9.71 2.79 -6.57
CA GLN A 75 -10.41 2.23 -7.72
C GLN A 75 -11.77 2.88 -8.02
N ASN A 76 -12.42 3.48 -7.01
CA ASN A 76 -13.75 4.09 -7.16
C ASN A 76 -13.69 5.62 -7.20
N ALA A 77 -12.53 6.24 -6.90
CA ALA A 77 -12.40 7.69 -6.85
C ALA A 77 -12.55 8.36 -8.22
N GLU A 78 -12.19 7.69 -9.31
CA GLU A 78 -12.37 8.21 -10.67
C GLU A 78 -13.83 8.08 -11.17
N GLU A 79 -14.60 7.10 -10.69
CA GLU A 79 -15.99 6.86 -11.13
C GLU A 79 -16.97 7.94 -10.62
N GLU A 80 -16.68 8.64 -9.52
CA GLU A 80 -17.54 9.72 -9.01
C GLU A 80 -17.39 11.06 -9.75
N SER A 81 -16.41 11.20 -10.65
CA SER A 81 -16.08 12.47 -11.34
C SER A 81 -16.66 12.62 -12.76
N ASP A 82 -17.27 11.57 -13.32
CA ASP A 82 -17.77 11.55 -14.71
C ASP A 82 -19.31 11.68 -14.84
N ASP A 83 -20.00 11.98 -13.73
CA ASP A 83 -21.47 12.12 -13.65
C ASP A 83 -21.98 13.59 -13.50
N GLU A 84 -21.20 14.60 -13.90
CA GLU A 84 -21.66 16.00 -14.10
C GLU A 84 -21.48 16.53 -15.54
#